data_AF-A0A392MPX1-F1
#
_entry.id   AF-A0A392MPX1-F1
#
_cell.length_a   1.000
_cell.length_b   1.000
_cell.length_c   1.000
_cell.angle_alpha   90.00
_cell.angle_beta   90.00
_cell.angle_gamma   90.00
#
_symmetry.space_group_name_H-M   'P 1'
#
loop_
_entity.id
_entity.type
_entity.pdbx_description
1 polymer ?
#
loop_
_entity_poly.entity_id
_entity_poly.type
_entity_poly.pdbx_seq_one_letter_code
_entity_poly.pdbx_strand_id
1 'polypeptide(L)'
;MFSSIFPNLQLLDLKSCRSISKGIGQVLRKCSKIRHLNLAGCSRVKLLGLTFVVLKLEVLNLSNTNVDDETLHVISKNCCGLFQLFLRNCSGVTEKGVNHVVDNCTQLRKIMLMMGIHLSDKGLCLIQLFSRHVCLIH
;
A
#
# COMPACT_ATOMS: atom_id res chain seq x y z
N MET A 1 2.14 4.42 -23.22
CA MET A 1 3.28 3.83 -23.96
C MET A 1 4.22 2.98 -23.08
N PHE A 2 4.39 3.25 -21.77
CA PHE A 2 5.31 2.47 -20.91
C PHE A 2 4.93 0.98 -20.67
N SER A 3 3.64 0.66 -20.66
CA SER A 3 3.13 -0.64 -20.19
C SER A 3 3.03 -1.74 -21.24
N SER A 4 3.22 -1.41 -22.53
CA SER A 4 3.35 -2.42 -23.61
C SER A 4 4.79 -2.93 -23.77
N ILE A 5 5.76 -2.30 -23.09
CA ILE A 5 7.19 -2.58 -23.27
C ILE A 5 7.72 -3.54 -22.18
N PHE A 6 7.04 -3.61 -21.02
CA PHE A 6 7.51 -4.40 -19.86
C PHE A 6 6.42 -5.34 -19.31
N PRO A 7 5.99 -6.38 -20.06
CA PRO A 7 4.96 -7.33 -19.60
C PRO A 7 5.40 -8.16 -18.39
N ASN A 8 6.70 -8.20 -18.10
CA ASN A 8 7.30 -8.90 -16.97
C ASN A 8 7.77 -7.99 -15.84
N LEU A 9 7.36 -6.72 -15.84
CA LEU A 9 7.76 -5.78 -14.80
C LEU A 9 7.27 -6.28 -13.42
N GLN A 10 8.21 -6.59 -12.53
CA GLN A 10 7.92 -7.02 -11.16
C GLN A 10 8.16 -5.90 -10.14
N LEU A 11 9.08 -4.99 -10.42
CA LEU A 11 9.44 -3.89 -9.53
C LEU A 11 9.32 -2.58 -10.28
N LEU A 12 8.60 -1.62 -9.69
CA LEU A 12 8.52 -0.26 -10.19
C LEU A 12 8.77 0.71 -9.04
N ASP A 13 9.86 1.45 -9.13
CA ASP A 13 10.17 2.54 -8.22
C ASP A 13 9.92 3.88 -8.91
N LEU A 14 9.02 4.67 -8.32
CA LEU A 14 8.65 6.00 -8.77
C LEU A 14 8.71 6.99 -7.61
N LYS A 15 9.57 6.75 -6.61
CA LYS A 15 9.75 7.62 -5.46
C LYS A 15 9.89 9.09 -5.90
N SER A 16 9.15 9.97 -5.24
CA SER A 16 9.13 11.42 -5.47
C SER A 16 8.72 11.84 -6.89
N CYS A 17 8.10 10.96 -7.66
CA CYS A 17 7.60 11.28 -9.00
C CYS A 17 6.27 12.05 -8.94
N ARG A 18 6.35 13.38 -9.02
CA ARG A 18 5.18 14.28 -8.93
C ARG A 18 4.22 14.20 -10.13
N SER A 19 4.66 13.65 -11.25
CA SER A 19 3.89 13.57 -12.51
C SER A 19 3.01 12.31 -12.63
N ILE A 20 3.14 11.32 -11.75
CA ILE A 20 2.51 10.00 -11.94
C ILE A 20 1.02 9.92 -11.52
N SER A 21 0.47 11.01 -11.00
CA SER A 21 -0.82 11.10 -10.28
C SER A 21 -2.01 10.37 -10.92
N LYS A 22 -2.11 10.36 -12.25
CA LYS A 22 -3.23 9.72 -12.98
C LYS A 22 -2.87 8.38 -13.65
N GLY A 23 -1.58 8.07 -13.79
CA GLY A 23 -1.12 6.95 -14.61
C GLY A 23 -1.04 5.62 -13.87
N ILE A 24 -0.98 5.63 -12.54
CA ILE A 24 -0.62 4.42 -11.78
C ILE A 24 -1.62 3.29 -11.93
N GLY A 25 -2.93 3.59 -11.97
CA GLY A 25 -3.95 2.58 -12.23
C GLY A 25 -3.79 1.91 -13.59
N GLN A 26 -3.39 2.65 -14.63
CA GLN A 26 -3.12 2.04 -15.94
C GLN A 26 -1.88 1.14 -15.93
N VAL A 27 -0.86 1.51 -15.14
CA VAL A 27 0.34 0.69 -14.96
C VAL A 27 -0.02 -0.60 -14.23
N LEU A 28 -0.72 -0.52 -13.11
CA LEU A 28 -1.18 -1.70 -12.36
C LEU A 28 -2.08 -2.61 -13.19
N ARG A 29 -2.94 -2.05 -14.06
CA ARG A 29 -3.82 -2.83 -14.94
C ARG A 29 -3.06 -3.62 -16.00
N LYS A 30 -1.98 -3.05 -16.53
CA LYS A 30 -1.24 -3.64 -17.66
C LYS A 30 -0.02 -4.46 -17.23
N CYS A 31 0.65 -4.06 -16.15
CA CYS A 31 1.78 -4.77 -15.57
C CYS A 31 1.30 -5.77 -14.52
N SER A 32 0.57 -6.80 -14.95
CA SER A 32 -0.09 -7.78 -14.06
C SER A 32 0.86 -8.64 -13.23
N LYS A 33 2.17 -8.59 -13.53
CA LYS A 33 3.23 -9.30 -12.79
C LYS A 33 3.92 -8.43 -11.74
N ILE A 34 3.47 -7.20 -11.52
CA ILE A 34 4.08 -6.31 -10.52
C ILE A 34 3.93 -6.90 -9.11
N ARG A 35 5.03 -6.95 -8.38
CA ARG A 35 5.14 -7.43 -7.00
C ARG A 35 5.56 -6.30 -6.06
N HIS A 36 6.41 -5.38 -6.52
CA HIS A 36 6.92 -4.28 -5.72
C HIS A 36 6.62 -2.94 -6.39
N LEU A 37 5.97 -2.05 -5.64
CA LEU A 37 5.62 -0.71 -6.09
C LEU A 37 6.01 0.33 -5.03
N ASN A 38 6.94 1.21 -5.39
CA ASN A 38 7.36 2.31 -4.53
C ASN A 38 6.85 3.64 -5.08
N LEU A 39 5.95 4.29 -4.33
CA LEU A 39 5.35 5.60 -4.64
C LEU A 39 5.63 6.61 -3.52
N ALA A 40 6.65 6.37 -2.69
CA ALA A 40 6.95 7.24 -1.57
C ALA A 40 7.19 8.68 -2.05
N GLY A 41 6.60 9.68 -1.40
CA GLY A 41 6.73 11.09 -1.80
C GLY A 41 5.90 11.50 -3.02
N CYS A 42 5.10 10.60 -3.60
CA CYS A 42 4.16 10.93 -4.68
C CYS A 42 2.86 11.52 -4.12
N SER A 43 2.90 12.77 -3.64
CA SER A 43 1.78 13.43 -2.94
C SER A 43 0.47 13.53 -3.74
N ARG A 44 0.53 13.38 -5.07
CA ARG A 44 -0.64 13.44 -5.97
C ARG A 44 -1.15 12.07 -6.41
N VAL A 45 -0.64 10.97 -5.85
CA VAL A 45 -1.11 9.62 -6.21
C VAL A 45 -2.62 9.49 -5.95
N LYS A 46 -3.37 8.95 -6.91
CA LYS A 46 -4.80 8.65 -6.76
C LYS A 46 -5.04 7.15 -6.94
N LEU A 47 -5.31 6.46 -5.83
CA LEU A 47 -5.61 5.02 -5.82
C LEU A 47 -7.09 4.71 -5.61
N LEU A 48 -7.91 5.70 -5.22
CA LEU A 48 -9.36 5.53 -5.05
C LEU A 48 -10.08 5.04 -6.32
N GLY A 49 -9.52 5.32 -7.50
CA GLY A 49 -10.07 4.87 -8.79
C GLY A 49 -9.66 3.45 -9.21
N LEU A 50 -9.03 2.66 -8.33
CA LEU A 50 -8.73 1.25 -8.62
C LEU A 50 -10.01 0.42 -8.60
N THR A 51 -10.45 0.00 -9.79
CA THR A 51 -11.67 -0.80 -10.01
C THR A 51 -11.38 -2.25 -10.41
N PHE A 52 -10.14 -2.71 -10.22
CA PHE A 52 -9.68 -4.05 -10.61
C PHE A 52 -8.66 -4.56 -9.60
N VAL A 53 -8.54 -5.89 -9.54
CA VAL A 53 -7.70 -6.59 -8.56
C VAL A 53 -6.24 -6.69 -9.03
N VAL A 54 -5.30 -6.49 -8.10
CA VAL A 54 -3.85 -6.57 -8.27
C VAL A 54 -3.27 -7.61 -7.30
N LEU A 55 -3.66 -8.87 -7.49
CA LEU A 55 -3.37 -9.98 -6.56
C LEU A 55 -1.87 -10.24 -6.32
N LYS A 56 -1.00 -9.90 -7.26
CA LYS A 56 0.44 -10.20 -7.17
C LYS A 56 1.25 -9.12 -6.44
N LEU A 57 0.64 -8.00 -6.09
CA LEU A 57 1.35 -6.92 -5.42
C LEU A 57 1.64 -7.31 -3.97
N GLU A 58 2.91 -7.49 -3.66
CA GLU A 58 3.41 -7.93 -2.35
C GLU A 58 3.97 -6.78 -1.53
N VAL A 59 4.63 -5.81 -2.16
CA VAL A 59 5.23 -4.67 -1.45
C VAL A 59 4.70 -3.37 -2.02
N LEU A 60 4.10 -2.55 -1.16
CA LEU A 60 3.59 -1.23 -1.51
C LEU A 60 4.15 -0.18 -0.54
N ASN A 61 4.83 0.82 -1.08
CA ASN A 61 5.30 1.95 -0.30
C ASN A 61 4.59 3.23 -0.72
N LEU A 62 3.81 3.78 0.22
CA LEU A 62 3.05 5.02 0.10
C LEU A 62 3.53 6.08 1.09
N SER A 63 4.71 5.91 1.68
CA SER A 63 5.23 6.85 2.68
C SER A 63 5.32 8.28 2.13
N ASN A 64 5.00 9.30 2.93
CA ASN A 64 4.97 10.72 2.53
C ASN A 64 4.01 10.98 1.36
N THR A 65 2.84 10.32 1.35
CA THR A 65 1.76 10.60 0.40
C THR A 65 0.49 10.99 1.14
N ASN A 66 -0.46 11.58 0.43
CA ASN A 66 -1.72 12.08 0.98
C ASN A 66 -2.82 11.00 0.99
N VAL A 67 -2.44 9.73 1.21
CA VAL A 67 -3.41 8.63 1.30
C VAL A 67 -4.13 8.64 2.64
N ASP A 68 -5.35 8.12 2.64
CA ASP A 68 -6.28 8.10 3.76
C ASP A 68 -6.93 6.72 3.97
N ASP A 69 -7.80 6.61 4.96
CA ASP A 69 -8.52 5.37 5.28
C ASP A 69 -9.35 4.82 4.11
N GLU A 70 -9.97 5.70 3.32
CA GLU A 70 -10.73 5.31 2.13
C GLU A 70 -9.81 4.73 1.05
N THR A 71 -8.63 5.31 0.88
CA THR A 71 -7.60 4.75 0.00
C THR A 71 -7.14 3.38 0.49
N LEU A 72 -6.95 3.21 1.80
CA LEU A 72 -6.62 1.90 2.38
C LEU A 72 -7.75 0.89 2.23
N HIS A 73 -9.01 1.31 2.32
CA HIS A 73 -10.15 0.44 2.03
C HIS A 73 -10.08 -0.10 0.60
N VAL A 74 -9.88 0.78 -0.39
CA VAL A 74 -9.74 0.38 -1.80
C VAL A 74 -8.52 -0.54 -2.00
N ILE A 75 -7.39 -0.24 -1.38
CA ILE A 75 -6.18 -1.10 -1.43
C ILE A 75 -6.49 -2.47 -0.82
N SER A 76 -7.18 -2.53 0.32
CA SER A 76 -7.49 -3.79 1.01
C SER A 76 -8.34 -4.73 0.16
N LYS A 77 -9.25 -4.18 -0.65
CA LYS A 77 -10.12 -4.95 -1.55
C LYS A 77 -9.43 -5.40 -2.83
N ASN A 78 -8.55 -4.57 -3.37
CA ASN A 78 -7.94 -4.82 -4.68
C ASN A 78 -6.54 -5.45 -4.59
N CYS A 79 -5.81 -5.29 -3.48
CA CYS A 79 -4.43 -5.72 -3.30
C CYS A 79 -4.30 -6.71 -2.13
N CYS A 80 -5.16 -7.74 -2.06
CA CYS A 80 -5.17 -8.69 -0.94
C CYS A 80 -3.92 -9.59 -0.83
N GLY A 81 -3.07 -9.62 -1.86
CA GLY A 81 -1.77 -10.30 -1.85
C GLY A 81 -0.63 -9.54 -1.14
N LEU A 82 -0.92 -8.38 -0.54
CA LEU A 82 0.10 -7.57 0.12
C LEU A 82 0.79 -8.31 1.27
N PHE A 83 2.11 -8.26 1.25
CA PHE A 83 3.02 -8.81 2.25
C PHE A 83 3.65 -7.69 3.10
N GLN A 84 4.00 -6.55 2.50
CA GLN A 84 4.53 -5.37 3.19
C GLN A 84 3.85 -4.07 2.73
N LEU A 85 3.47 -3.25 3.70
CA LEU A 85 2.87 -1.93 3.47
C LEU A 85 3.60 -0.85 4.27
N PHE A 86 4.05 0.21 3.59
CA PHE A 86 4.74 1.33 4.21
C PHE A 86 3.92 2.62 4.07
N LEU A 87 3.58 3.23 5.20
CA LEU A 87 2.69 4.38 5.35
C LEU A 87 3.30 5.46 6.28
N ARG A 88 4.63 5.59 6.29
CA ARG A 88 5.28 6.62 7.12
C ARG A 88 4.84 8.01 6.65
N ASN A 89 4.51 8.90 7.58
CA ASN A 89 4.05 10.26 7.31
C ASN A 89 2.81 10.32 6.39
N CYS A 90 1.85 9.41 6.59
CA CYS A 90 0.53 9.46 5.96
C CYS A 90 -0.51 9.90 6.99
N SER A 91 -0.70 11.21 7.15
CA SER A 91 -1.53 11.79 8.22
C SER A 91 -3.04 11.53 8.08
N GLY A 92 -3.50 11.12 6.90
CA GLY A 92 -4.90 10.75 6.65
C GLY A 92 -5.25 9.32 7.04
N VAL A 93 -4.26 8.51 7.46
CA VAL A 93 -4.45 7.11 7.85
C VAL A 93 -4.63 7.02 9.36
N THR A 94 -5.69 6.34 9.77
CA THR A 94 -6.01 6.01 11.15
C THR A 94 -6.06 4.50 11.37
N GLU A 95 -6.36 4.08 12.61
CA GLU A 95 -6.59 2.67 12.93
C GLU A 95 -7.69 2.03 12.05
N LYS A 96 -8.73 2.79 11.67
CA LYS A 96 -9.81 2.30 10.80
C LYS A 96 -9.26 1.79 9.46
N GLY A 97 -8.43 2.60 8.79
CA GLY A 97 -7.82 2.23 7.51
C GLY A 97 -6.84 1.06 7.66
N VAL A 98 -6.09 1.01 8.75
CA VAL A 98 -5.19 -0.12 9.05
C VAL A 98 -5.99 -1.41 9.21
N ASN A 99 -7.11 -1.38 9.96
CA ASN A 99 -7.97 -2.54 10.14
C ASN A 99 -8.53 -3.07 8.81
N HIS A 100 -8.93 -2.19 7.88
CA HIS A 100 -9.34 -2.61 6.54
C HIS A 100 -8.26 -3.47 5.84
N VAL A 101 -7.00 -3.04 5.89
CA VAL A 101 -5.89 -3.78 5.29
C VAL A 101 -5.67 -5.09 6.03
N VAL A 102 -5.62 -5.09 7.36
CA VAL A 102 -5.35 -6.29 8.16
C VAL A 102 -6.45 -7.35 7.97
N ASP A 103 -7.71 -6.94 7.87
CA ASP A 103 -8.84 -7.86 7.69
C ASP A 103 -8.86 -8.54 6.32
N ASN A 104 -8.44 -7.84 5.25
CA ASN A 104 -8.54 -8.36 3.87
C ASN A 104 -7.20 -8.86 3.29
N CYS A 105 -6.05 -8.34 3.75
CA CYS A 105 -4.72 -8.74 3.30
C CYS A 105 -4.11 -9.79 4.25
N THR A 106 -4.62 -11.01 4.22
CA THR A 106 -4.24 -12.10 5.15
C THR A 106 -2.77 -12.56 5.04
N GLN A 107 -2.10 -12.20 3.95
CA GLN A 107 -0.67 -12.45 3.75
C GLN A 107 0.23 -11.35 4.31
N LEU A 108 -0.33 -10.28 4.87
CA LEU A 108 0.43 -9.16 5.39
C LEU A 108 1.34 -9.64 6.52
N ARG A 109 2.64 -9.34 6.42
CA ARG A 109 3.67 -9.63 7.42
C ARG A 109 4.41 -8.38 7.86
N LYS A 110 4.19 -7.21 7.27
CA LYS A 110 4.87 -5.99 7.70
C LYS A 110 4.03 -4.78 7.40
N ILE A 111 3.81 -3.96 8.42
CA ILE A 111 3.24 -2.63 8.25
C ILE A 111 4.15 -1.61 8.95
N MET A 112 4.48 -0.51 8.26
CA MET A 112 5.25 0.59 8.85
C MET A 112 4.39 1.85 8.85
N LEU A 113 4.04 2.32 10.04
CA LEU A 113 3.18 3.49 10.26
C LEU A 113 4.00 4.69 10.75
N MET A 114 3.36 5.87 10.80
CA MET A 114 3.92 7.04 11.48
C MET A 114 3.87 6.86 13.00
N MET A 115 4.87 7.40 13.71
CA MET A 115 4.83 7.56 15.16
C MET A 115 3.61 8.42 15.55
N GLY A 116 2.68 7.86 16.30
CA GLY A 116 1.49 8.56 16.79
C GLY A 116 0.13 8.01 16.33
N ILE A 117 0.09 6.98 15.47
CA ILE A 117 -1.15 6.24 15.27
C ILE A 117 -1.40 5.40 16.54
N HIS A 118 -2.35 5.84 17.36
CA HIS A 118 -2.86 5.03 18.46
C HIS A 118 -3.64 3.86 17.90
N LEU A 119 -3.08 2.67 17.99
CA LEU A 119 -3.77 1.42 17.75
C LEU A 119 -4.29 0.90 19.09
N SER A 120 -5.54 0.46 19.12
CA SER A 120 -6.08 -0.27 20.28
C SER A 120 -5.33 -1.59 20.48
N ASP A 121 -5.46 -2.21 21.67
CA ASP A 121 -4.88 -3.54 21.94
C ASP A 121 -5.33 -4.58 20.90
N LYS A 122 -6.53 -4.44 20.33
CA LYS A 122 -7.01 -5.27 19.23
C LYS A 122 -6.24 -5.01 17.94
N GLY A 123 -6.00 -3.74 17.59
CA GLY A 123 -5.18 -3.36 16.44
C GLY A 123 -3.73 -3.83 16.57
N LEU A 124 -3.15 -3.73 17.77
CA LEU A 124 -1.81 -4.24 18.08
C LEU A 124 -1.76 -5.77 18.01
N CYS A 125 -2.73 -6.46 18.62
CA CYS A 125 -2.81 -7.91 18.63
C CYS A 125 -2.99 -8.48 17.21
N LEU A 126 -3.84 -7.86 16.38
CA LEU A 126 -4.00 -8.25 14.97
C LEU A 126 -2.69 -8.09 14.20
N ILE A 127 -1.99 -6.97 14.37
CA ILE A 127 -0.70 -6.74 13.71
C ILE A 127 0.38 -7.74 14.19
N GLN A 128 0.42 -8.07 15.49
CA GLN A 128 1.36 -9.05 16.07
C GLN A 128 1.04 -10.51 15.67
N LEU A 129 -0.24 -10.88 15.57
CA LEU A 129 -0.68 -12.22 15.16
C LEU A 129 -0.30 -12.53 13.71
N PHE A 130 -0.44 -11.55 12.82
CA PHE A 130 -0.09 -11.72 11.41
C PHE A 130 1.40 -11.48 11.14
N SER A 131 2.11 -10.76 12.02
CA SER A 131 3.53 -10.51 11.86
C SER A 131 4.30 -10.70 13.16
N ARG A 132 5.01 -11.82 13.23
CA ARG A 132 6.07 -12.08 14.24
C ARG A 132 7.22 -11.04 14.20
N HIS A 133 7.20 -10.06 13.29
CA HIS A 133 8.30 -9.11 13.04
C HIS A 133 7.82 -7.67 12.82
N VAL A 134 6.69 -7.26 13.42
CA VAL A 134 6.39 -5.82 13.47
C VAL A 134 7.40 -5.17 14.40
N CYS A 135 8.45 -4.61 13.81
CA CYS A 135 9.17 -3.53 14.44
C CYS A 135 8.21 -2.33 14.53
N LEU A 136 7.45 -2.25 15.62
CA LEU A 136 7.12 -0.97 16.22
C LEU A 136 8.47 -0.42 16.69
N ILE A 137 9.21 0.24 15.80
CA ILE A 137 10.33 1.07 16.25
C ILE A 137 9.64 2.24 16.93
N HIS A 138 9.55 2.17 18.25
CA HIS A 138 9.23 3.29 19.13
C HIS A 138 10.24 4.43 18.93
#